data_AF-A0AAV9NIB4-F1
#
_entry.id   AF-A0AAV9NIB4-F1
#
_cell.length_a   1.000
_cell.length_b   1.000
_cell.length_c   1.000
_cell.angle_alpha   90.00
_cell.angle_beta   90.00
_cell.angle_gamma   90.00
#
_symmetry.space_group_name_H-M   'P 1'
#
loop_
_entity.id
_entity.type
_entity.pdbx_description
1 polymer ?
#
loop_
_entity_poly.entity_id
_entity_poly.type
_entity_poly.pdbx_seq_one_letter_code
_entity_poly.pdbx_strand_id
1 'polypeptide(L)'
;MAAFEFLSLPSEIRIEIYHLAFGHGKVILEAKTEDDSGCLIPKDSKARSPAQRSSQFLRVSRAILDEARPILYANTTFHVLAGGFAGKLPLKLTDGHVFAPYVKNLIWQMDCDMLKHHYPEDVRLDTAQIAQWNSFELRCRAESWRDSFLGEWCDREAFVAGREQVINYARIFALAMRDPSCLELDMVEDRSQLGRGRVIVKLSRARANVKPDSRQTADHLPIFKGV
;
A
#
# COMPACT_ATOMS: atom_id res chain seq x y z
N MET A 1 -10.02 33.21 -33.08
CA MET A 1 -8.99 32.48 -32.33
C MET A 1 -9.36 31.01 -32.38
N ALA A 2 -8.52 30.15 -32.95
CA ALA A 2 -8.78 28.71 -32.95
C ALA A 2 -8.71 28.23 -31.49
N ALA A 3 -9.80 27.64 -30.99
CA ALA A 3 -9.78 27.01 -29.68
C ALA A 3 -8.81 25.84 -29.75
N PHE A 4 -7.81 25.85 -28.88
CA PHE A 4 -6.84 24.78 -28.80
C PHE A 4 -7.54 23.50 -28.31
N GLU A 5 -7.55 22.45 -29.13
CA GLU A 5 -8.19 21.19 -28.77
C GLU A 5 -7.19 20.28 -28.05
N PHE A 6 -7.40 20.04 -26.76
CA PHE A 6 -6.48 19.27 -25.91
C PHE A 6 -6.14 17.87 -26.48
N LEU A 7 -7.12 17.19 -27.09
CA LEU A 7 -6.93 15.86 -27.69
C LEU A 7 -6.11 15.88 -28.98
N SER A 8 -5.87 17.05 -29.57
CA SER A 8 -4.98 17.20 -30.75
C SER A 8 -3.49 17.18 -30.40
N LEU A 9 -3.14 17.32 -29.11
CA LEU A 9 -1.76 17.20 -28.63
C LEU A 9 -1.21 15.78 -28.87
N PRO A 10 0.11 15.58 -29.07
CA PRO A 10 0.73 14.25 -28.98
C PRO A 10 0.46 13.56 -27.64
N SER A 11 0.37 12.23 -27.65
CA SER A 11 0.08 11.41 -26.47
C SER A 11 1.07 11.63 -25.33
N GLU A 12 2.34 11.81 -25.66
CA GLU A 12 3.45 11.99 -24.72
C GLU A 12 3.23 13.26 -23.90
N ILE A 13 2.85 14.36 -24.57
CA ILE A 13 2.55 15.64 -23.93
C ILE A 13 1.30 15.52 -23.04
N ARG A 14 0.25 14.83 -23.50
CA ARG A 14 -0.96 14.61 -22.69
C ARG A 14 -0.64 13.82 -21.42
N ILE A 15 0.19 12.79 -21.52
CA ILE A 15 0.64 11.97 -20.38
C ILE A 15 1.39 12.83 -19.36
N GLU A 16 2.32 13.69 -19.79
CA GLU A 16 3.02 14.63 -18.89
C GLU A 16 2.05 15.60 -18.20
N ILE A 17 1.08 16.13 -18.94
CA ILE A 17 0.03 16.99 -18.38
C ILE A 17 -0.78 16.24 -17.32
N TYR A 18 -1.15 14.98 -17.57
CA TYR A 18 -1.84 14.14 -16.58
C TYR A 18 -1.00 13.92 -15.32
N HIS A 19 0.31 13.67 -15.47
CA HIS A 19 1.23 13.55 -14.35
C HIS A 19 1.26 14.82 -13.49
N LEU A 20 1.32 16.00 -14.13
CA LEU A 20 1.31 17.29 -13.45
C LEU A 20 -0.05 17.59 -12.79
N ALA A 21 -1.16 17.35 -13.51
CA ALA A 21 -2.50 17.67 -13.06
C ALA A 21 -2.95 16.80 -11.88
N PHE A 22 -2.59 15.52 -11.89
CA PHE A 22 -2.94 14.62 -10.81
C PHE A 22 -1.92 14.65 -9.68
N GLY A 23 -0.61 14.78 -9.95
CA GLY A 23 0.41 14.71 -8.92
C GLY A 23 0.41 13.37 -8.16
N HIS A 24 0.67 13.40 -6.84
CA HIS A 24 0.55 12.23 -5.95
C HIS A 24 -0.68 12.37 -5.05
N GLY A 25 -1.33 11.24 -4.74
CA GLY A 25 -2.50 11.23 -3.87
C GLY A 25 -2.48 10.11 -2.85
N LYS A 26 -3.39 10.23 -1.88
CA LYS A 26 -3.64 9.18 -0.91
C LYS A 26 -5.13 8.92 -0.82
N VAL A 27 -5.52 7.65 -0.84
CA VAL A 27 -6.90 7.20 -0.61
C VAL A 27 -6.88 6.25 0.57
N ILE A 28 -7.74 6.49 1.56
CA ILE A 28 -7.94 5.60 2.70
C ILE A 28 -9.16 4.73 2.38
N LEU A 29 -8.99 3.42 2.44
CA LEU A 29 -10.03 2.43 2.23
C LEU A 29 -10.32 1.76 3.57
N GLU A 30 -11.52 1.97 4.10
CA GLU A 30 -12.00 1.31 5.31
C GLU A 30 -12.83 0.09 4.90
N ALA A 31 -12.29 -1.11 5.16
CA ALA A 31 -13.05 -2.35 5.03
C ALA A 31 -14.03 -2.47 6.21
N LYS A 32 -15.20 -3.04 5.97
CA LYS A 32 -16.13 -3.35 7.08
C LYS A 32 -15.53 -4.48 7.92
N THR A 33 -15.83 -4.47 9.21
CA THR A 33 -15.38 -5.50 10.16
C THR A 33 -15.89 -6.91 9.83
N GLU A 34 -17.01 -7.02 9.10
CA GLU A 34 -17.64 -8.28 8.68
C GLU A 34 -17.27 -8.69 7.23
N ASP A 35 -16.24 -8.08 6.65
CA ASP A 35 -15.88 -8.30 5.26
C ASP A 35 -15.02 -9.58 5.09
N ASP A 36 -15.68 -10.68 4.72
CA ASP A 36 -15.07 -11.99 4.44
C ASP A 36 -14.52 -12.11 3.00
N SER A 37 -14.38 -11.01 2.25
CA SER A 37 -14.06 -11.06 0.80
C SER A 37 -12.73 -11.74 0.45
N GLY A 38 -11.87 -12.03 1.44
CA GLY A 38 -10.55 -12.61 1.21
C GLY A 38 -9.67 -11.74 0.30
N CYS A 39 -10.04 -10.47 0.11
CA CYS A 39 -9.41 -9.52 -0.79
C CYS A 39 -8.70 -8.43 0.01
N LEU A 40 -7.52 -8.03 -0.47
CA LEU A 40 -6.76 -6.95 0.15
C LEU A 40 -7.46 -5.60 -0.01
N ILE A 41 -8.19 -5.42 -1.10
CA ILE A 41 -9.03 -4.24 -1.38
C ILE A 41 -10.46 -4.72 -1.67
N PRO A 42 -11.30 -4.80 -0.64
CA PRO A 42 -12.69 -5.21 -0.82
C PRO A 42 -13.49 -4.20 -1.65
N LYS A 43 -14.44 -4.72 -2.44
CA LYS A 43 -15.28 -3.91 -3.32
C LYS A 43 -16.17 -2.93 -2.57
N ASP A 44 -16.65 -3.33 -1.39
CA ASP A 44 -17.57 -2.53 -0.57
C ASP A 44 -16.86 -1.64 0.47
N SER A 45 -15.54 -1.45 0.30
CA SER A 45 -14.74 -0.57 1.16
C SER A 45 -15.12 0.90 0.98
N LYS A 46 -15.16 1.64 2.09
CA LYS A 46 -15.44 3.09 2.06
C LYS A 46 -14.15 3.84 1.74
N ALA A 47 -14.15 4.56 0.61
CA ALA A 47 -13.02 5.38 0.19
C ALA A 47 -13.12 6.81 0.73
N ARG A 48 -12.06 7.27 1.39
CA ARG A 48 -11.87 8.67 1.81
C ARG A 48 -10.59 9.21 1.17
N SER A 49 -10.69 10.36 0.50
CA SER A 49 -9.51 11.07 -0.01
C SER A 49 -9.25 12.29 0.87
N PRO A 50 -8.23 12.27 1.75
CA PRO A 50 -7.90 13.42 2.59
C PRO A 50 -7.41 14.65 1.80
N ALA A 51 -7.05 14.49 0.52
CA ALA A 51 -6.64 15.58 -0.36
C ALA A 51 -7.74 15.90 -1.40
N GLN A 52 -7.93 17.20 -1.68
CA GLN A 52 -8.67 17.67 -2.85
C GLN A 52 -7.79 17.54 -4.09
N ARG A 53 -7.80 16.36 -4.73
CA ARG A 53 -7.28 16.23 -6.10
C ARG A 53 -8.43 16.55 -7.04
N SER A 54 -8.19 17.42 -8.02
CA SER A 54 -9.20 17.76 -9.01
C SER A 54 -9.47 16.54 -9.90
N SER A 55 -10.57 15.84 -9.63
CA SER A 55 -11.10 14.77 -10.50
C SER A 55 -11.96 15.33 -11.63
N GLN A 56 -12.12 16.66 -11.70
CA GLN A 56 -12.95 17.32 -12.72
C GLN A 56 -12.44 17.02 -14.13
N PHE A 57 -11.12 16.90 -14.30
CA PHE A 57 -10.49 16.60 -15.57
C PHE A 57 -10.93 15.22 -16.14
N LEU A 58 -11.22 14.25 -15.27
CA LEU A 58 -11.70 12.92 -15.65
C LEU A 58 -13.14 12.91 -16.15
N ARG A 59 -13.90 13.99 -15.89
CA ARG A 59 -15.32 14.10 -16.26
C ARG A 59 -15.54 14.75 -17.62
N VAL A 60 -14.47 15.23 -18.27
CA VAL A 60 -14.54 16.02 -19.51
C VAL A 60 -14.84 15.14 -20.72
N SER A 61 -14.13 14.01 -20.88
CA SER A 61 -14.36 13.09 -22.00
C SER A 61 -13.95 11.67 -21.64
N ARG A 62 -14.52 10.69 -22.36
CA ARG A 62 -14.17 9.27 -22.19
C ARG A 62 -12.71 8.98 -22.58
N ALA A 63 -12.23 9.59 -23.66
CA ALA A 63 -10.84 9.43 -24.09
C ALA A 63 -9.86 9.91 -23.01
N ILE A 64 -10.13 11.10 -22.43
CA ILE A 64 -9.35 11.62 -21.31
C ILE A 64 -9.41 10.67 -20.12
N LEU A 65 -10.61 10.19 -19.75
CA LEU A 65 -10.76 9.25 -18.64
C LEU A 65 -9.91 8.00 -18.85
N ASP A 66 -9.96 7.40 -20.03
CA ASP A 66 -9.26 6.14 -20.33
C ASP A 66 -7.73 6.32 -20.30
N GLU A 67 -7.20 7.45 -20.78
CA GLU A 67 -5.75 7.76 -20.73
C GLU A 67 -5.27 8.20 -19.34
N ALA A 68 -6.06 9.00 -18.63
CA ALA A 68 -5.70 9.60 -17.35
C ALA A 68 -5.81 8.64 -16.17
N ARG A 69 -6.77 7.72 -16.20
CA ARG A 69 -7.09 6.81 -15.10
C ARG A 69 -5.89 5.94 -14.66
N PRO A 70 -5.11 5.32 -15.56
CA PRO A 70 -3.89 4.60 -15.18
C PRO A 70 -2.90 5.47 -14.41
N ILE A 71 -2.68 6.71 -14.86
CA ILE A 71 -1.72 7.65 -14.27
C ILE A 71 -2.18 8.10 -12.89
N LEU A 72 -3.46 8.46 -12.77
CA LEU A 72 -4.07 8.85 -11.50
C LEU A 72 -3.86 7.79 -10.42
N TYR A 73 -4.23 6.55 -10.72
CA TYR A 73 -4.20 5.45 -9.74
C TYR A 73 -2.78 4.93 -9.49
N ALA A 74 -1.91 4.91 -10.51
CA ALA A 74 -0.49 4.57 -10.31
C ALA A 74 0.23 5.54 -9.36
N ASN A 75 -0.14 6.82 -9.39
CA ASN A 75 0.40 7.85 -8.50
C ASN A 75 -0.39 8.00 -7.18
N THR A 76 -1.33 7.08 -6.90
CA THR A 76 -2.11 7.08 -5.67
C THR A 76 -1.59 6.02 -4.72
N THR A 77 -1.35 6.41 -3.47
CA THR A 77 -1.11 5.49 -2.37
C THR A 77 -2.46 5.08 -1.77
N PHE A 78 -2.80 3.82 -1.90
CA PHE A 78 -3.98 3.25 -1.29
C PHE A 78 -3.63 2.79 0.12
N HIS A 79 -4.37 3.24 1.13
CA HIS A 79 -4.18 2.88 2.53
C HIS A 79 -5.41 2.12 3.00
N VAL A 80 -5.30 0.79 3.03
CA VAL A 80 -6.34 -0.11 3.50
C VAL A 80 -6.27 -0.25 5.01
N LEU A 81 -7.40 0.00 5.68
CA LEU A 81 -7.64 -0.28 7.09
C LEU A 81 -8.50 -1.55 7.16
N ALA A 82 -7.92 -2.66 7.61
CA ALA A 82 -8.60 -3.94 7.76
C ALA A 82 -8.94 -4.17 9.24
N GLY A 83 -10.24 -4.21 9.55
CA GLY A 83 -10.75 -4.37 10.93
C GLY A 83 -11.11 -5.79 11.36
N GLY A 84 -11.00 -6.81 10.48
CA GLY A 84 -11.59 -8.14 10.73
C GLY A 84 -10.69 -9.34 10.47
N PHE A 85 -9.37 -9.17 10.35
CA PHE A 85 -8.56 -10.19 9.69
C PHE A 85 -7.89 -11.21 10.63
N ALA A 86 -8.53 -12.35 10.86
CA ALA A 86 -8.07 -13.43 11.75
C ALA A 86 -6.96 -14.33 11.15
N GLY A 87 -5.76 -13.77 10.94
CA GLY A 87 -4.54 -14.56 10.71
C GLY A 87 -4.36 -15.25 9.35
N LYS A 88 -5.32 -15.14 8.42
CA LYS A 88 -5.14 -15.67 7.05
C LYS A 88 -4.24 -14.74 6.22
N LEU A 89 -4.05 -14.93 4.92
CA LEU A 89 -3.56 -13.88 4.00
C LEU A 89 -4.64 -13.65 2.93
N PRO A 90 -4.83 -12.42 2.42
CA PRO A 90 -5.77 -12.20 1.33
C PRO A 90 -5.36 -13.03 0.13
N LEU A 91 -6.33 -13.75 -0.45
CA LEU A 91 -6.12 -14.61 -1.63
C LEU A 91 -6.16 -13.81 -2.94
N LYS A 92 -6.65 -12.57 -2.87
CA LYS A 92 -6.80 -11.68 -4.03
C LYS A 92 -6.40 -10.26 -3.64
N LEU A 93 -5.90 -9.50 -4.61
CA LEU A 93 -5.66 -8.08 -4.43
C LEU A 93 -6.98 -7.31 -4.30
N THR A 94 -7.95 -7.64 -5.12
CA THR A 94 -9.21 -6.90 -5.21
C THR A 94 -10.36 -7.82 -5.58
N ASP A 95 -11.59 -7.39 -5.26
CA ASP A 95 -12.81 -8.04 -5.73
C ASP A 95 -13.41 -7.29 -6.94
N GLY A 96 -12.57 -7.02 -7.95
CA GLY A 96 -12.98 -6.37 -9.20
C GLY A 96 -13.04 -4.84 -9.15
N HIS A 97 -12.30 -4.20 -8.22
CA HIS A 97 -12.28 -2.75 -8.12
C HIS A 97 -11.58 -2.12 -9.34
N VAL A 98 -12.20 -1.08 -9.93
CA VAL A 98 -11.78 -0.48 -11.22
C VAL A 98 -10.35 0.07 -11.26
N PHE A 99 -9.76 0.37 -10.10
CA PHE A 99 -8.39 0.90 -10.02
C PHE A 99 -7.34 -0.17 -9.81
N ALA A 100 -7.73 -1.42 -9.50
CA ALA A 100 -6.81 -2.44 -9.04
C ALA A 100 -5.63 -2.76 -9.97
N PRO A 101 -5.81 -2.83 -11.31
CA PRO A 101 -4.68 -3.05 -12.22
C PRO A 101 -3.62 -1.94 -12.17
N TYR A 102 -4.01 -0.76 -11.68
CA TYR A 102 -3.19 0.44 -11.65
C TYR A 102 -2.62 0.72 -10.25
N VAL A 103 -2.91 -0.11 -9.25
CA VAL A 103 -2.34 0.05 -7.91
C VAL A 103 -0.85 -0.23 -7.97
N LYS A 104 -0.05 0.77 -7.61
CA LYS A 104 1.42 0.65 -7.53
C LYS A 104 1.98 0.93 -6.15
N ASN A 105 1.20 1.57 -5.27
CA ASN A 105 1.62 1.97 -3.93
C ASN A 105 0.51 1.61 -2.94
N LEU A 106 0.81 0.73 -2.00
CA LEU A 106 -0.21 0.20 -1.09
C LEU A 106 0.30 0.17 0.35
N ILE A 107 -0.52 0.66 1.28
CA ILE A 107 -0.33 0.55 2.72
C ILE A 107 -1.45 -0.35 3.22
N TRP A 108 -1.10 -1.47 3.84
CA TRP A 108 -2.05 -2.36 4.49
C TRP A 108 -1.87 -2.26 6.00
N GLN A 109 -2.92 -1.79 6.69
CA GLN A 109 -2.92 -1.63 8.14
C GLN A 109 -3.91 -2.60 8.79
N MET A 110 -3.41 -3.34 9.76
CA MET A 110 -4.13 -4.36 10.52
C MET A 110 -3.98 -4.13 12.03
N ASP A 111 -4.81 -4.80 12.81
CA ASP A 111 -4.68 -4.91 14.26
C ASP A 111 -3.73 -6.05 14.64
N CYS A 112 -2.90 -5.84 15.66
CA CYS A 112 -1.99 -6.86 16.18
C CYS A 112 -2.72 -7.98 16.92
N ASP A 113 -3.86 -7.70 17.55
CA ASP A 113 -4.67 -8.72 18.22
C ASP A 113 -5.24 -9.77 17.27
N MET A 114 -5.33 -9.43 15.99
CA MET A 114 -5.88 -10.27 14.94
C MET A 114 -4.81 -11.14 14.24
N LEU A 115 -3.51 -10.93 14.55
CA LEU A 115 -2.37 -11.63 13.92
C LEU A 115 -1.84 -12.82 14.73
N LYS A 116 -2.70 -13.45 15.53
CA LYS A 116 -2.30 -14.52 16.47
C LYS A 116 -1.92 -15.86 15.79
N HIS A 117 -2.35 -16.09 14.56
CA HIS A 117 -2.13 -17.36 13.86
C HIS A 117 -1.59 -17.14 12.45
N HIS A 118 -0.61 -17.96 12.06
CA HIS A 118 -0.15 -18.10 10.68
C HIS A 118 -0.70 -19.40 10.11
N TYR A 119 -1.36 -19.32 8.96
CA TYR A 119 -1.81 -20.47 8.19
C TYR A 119 -0.98 -20.54 6.89
N PRO A 120 0.02 -21.43 6.80
CA PRO A 120 0.86 -21.59 5.61
C PRO A 120 0.06 -21.86 4.32
N GLU A 121 -1.11 -22.48 4.45
CA GLU A 121 -2.06 -22.75 3.36
C GLU A 121 -2.71 -21.50 2.74
N ASP A 122 -2.67 -20.35 3.44
CA ASP A 122 -3.32 -19.12 3.01
C ASP A 122 -2.41 -18.21 2.14
N VAL A 123 -1.20 -18.65 1.81
CA VAL A 123 -0.29 -17.92 0.91
C VAL A 123 -0.68 -18.16 -0.55
N ARG A 124 -1.80 -17.59 -1.00
CA ARG A 124 -2.20 -17.61 -2.42
C ARG A 124 -2.40 -16.20 -2.94
N LEU A 125 -1.30 -15.49 -3.07
CA LEU A 125 -1.29 -14.16 -3.62
C LEU A 125 -1.23 -14.22 -5.16
N ASP A 126 -1.97 -13.35 -5.84
CA ASP A 126 -1.81 -13.13 -7.28
C ASP A 126 -0.48 -12.42 -7.54
N THR A 127 0.57 -13.21 -7.75
CA THR A 127 1.96 -12.75 -7.90
C THR A 127 2.13 -11.82 -9.10
N ALA A 128 1.33 -11.98 -10.16
CA ALA A 128 1.43 -11.15 -11.36
C ALA A 128 1.06 -9.69 -11.09
N GLN A 129 0.08 -9.44 -10.22
CA GLN A 129 -0.32 -8.07 -9.84
C GLN A 129 0.66 -7.44 -8.85
N ILE A 130 1.11 -8.22 -7.87
CA ILE A 130 2.04 -7.78 -6.82
C ILE A 130 3.42 -7.48 -7.39
N ALA A 131 3.86 -8.26 -8.39
CA ALA A 131 5.09 -7.99 -9.12
C ALA A 131 5.10 -6.59 -9.75
N GLN A 132 3.96 -5.96 -10.01
CA GLN A 132 3.95 -4.63 -10.60
C GLN A 132 3.98 -3.48 -9.58
N TRP A 133 4.06 -3.76 -8.27
CA TRP A 133 4.07 -2.73 -7.24
C TRP A 133 5.43 -2.04 -7.12
N ASN A 134 5.38 -0.73 -6.90
CA ASN A 134 6.54 0.10 -6.59
C ASN A 134 6.84 0.11 -5.09
N SER A 135 5.78 0.17 -4.27
CA SER A 135 5.89 0.16 -2.81
C SER A 135 4.75 -0.60 -2.15
N PHE A 136 5.08 -1.29 -1.07
CA PHE A 136 4.13 -1.95 -0.18
C PHE A 136 4.52 -1.73 1.27
N GLU A 137 3.59 -1.31 2.10
CA GLU A 137 3.83 -1.05 3.52
C GLU A 137 2.84 -1.85 4.37
N LEU A 138 3.36 -2.77 5.18
CA LEU A 138 2.60 -3.46 6.19
C LEU A 138 2.65 -2.68 7.49
N ARG A 139 1.50 -2.44 8.08
CA ARG A 139 1.36 -1.77 9.37
C ARG A 139 0.54 -2.63 10.31
N CYS A 140 1.03 -2.77 11.52
CA CYS A 140 0.27 -3.35 12.62
C CYS A 140 0.17 -2.32 13.74
N ARG A 141 -0.99 -2.23 14.37
CA ARG A 141 -1.22 -1.38 15.53
C ARG A 141 -1.94 -2.17 16.61
N ALA A 142 -1.48 -2.08 17.85
CA ALA A 142 -2.27 -2.49 19.01
C ALA A 142 -3.21 -1.33 19.38
N GLU A 143 -4.53 -1.55 19.34
CA GLU A 143 -5.52 -0.49 19.63
C GLU A 143 -5.44 -0.01 21.08
N SER A 144 -5.21 -0.92 22.04
CA SER A 144 -5.12 -0.68 23.50
C SER A 144 -3.81 -0.03 23.98
N TRP A 145 -2.84 0.23 23.09
CA TRP A 145 -1.49 0.66 23.49
C TRP A 145 -1.42 2.03 24.19
N ARG A 146 -2.41 2.91 23.97
CA ARG A 146 -2.34 4.31 24.45
C ARG A 146 -2.60 4.49 25.95
N ASP A 147 -3.29 3.55 26.59
CA ASP A 147 -3.82 3.78 27.94
C ASP A 147 -3.05 3.01 29.04
N SER A 148 -2.04 2.24 28.65
CA SER A 148 -1.19 1.48 29.56
C SER A 148 0.25 1.89 29.28
N PHE A 149 0.95 2.34 30.33
CA PHE A 149 2.33 2.84 30.23
C PHE A 149 3.31 1.85 29.56
N LEU A 150 2.90 0.59 29.38
CA LEU A 150 3.60 -0.44 28.63
C LEU A 150 2.66 -1.56 28.09
N GLY A 151 1.34 -1.38 27.90
CA GLY A 151 0.46 -2.55 27.67
C GLY A 151 0.24 -3.36 28.95
N GLU A 152 -0.95 -3.95 29.14
CA GLU A 152 -1.01 -5.15 29.99
C GLU A 152 -0.09 -6.22 29.39
N TRP A 153 0.37 -7.21 30.17
CA TRP A 153 1.29 -8.25 29.66
C TRP A 153 0.77 -8.90 28.37
N CYS A 154 -0.55 -9.12 28.29
CA CYS A 154 -1.27 -9.63 27.14
C CYS A 154 -1.12 -8.74 25.89
N ASP A 155 -1.16 -7.42 26.02
CA ASP A 155 -1.01 -6.48 24.90
C ASP A 155 0.42 -6.50 24.34
N ARG A 156 1.42 -6.73 25.22
CA ARG A 156 2.82 -6.87 24.78
C ARG A 156 3.04 -8.14 23.99
N GLU A 157 2.47 -9.25 24.44
CA GLU A 157 2.56 -10.54 23.73
C GLU A 157 1.88 -10.46 22.36
N ALA A 158 0.67 -9.88 22.29
CA ALA A 158 -0.03 -9.65 21.03
C ALA A 158 0.75 -8.73 20.09
N PHE A 159 1.37 -7.66 20.62
CA PHE A 159 2.20 -6.76 19.84
C PHE A 159 3.47 -7.44 19.30
N VAL A 160 4.16 -8.25 20.13
CA VAL A 160 5.36 -8.99 19.71
C VAL A 160 5.01 -10.04 18.66
N ALA A 161 3.96 -10.83 18.88
CA ALA A 161 3.48 -11.82 17.92
C ALA A 161 3.05 -11.13 16.60
N GLY A 162 2.29 -10.05 16.68
CA GLY A 162 1.88 -9.26 15.52
C GLY A 162 3.07 -8.69 14.74
N ARG A 163 4.11 -8.22 15.44
CA ARG A 163 5.36 -7.76 14.82
C ARG A 163 6.04 -8.87 14.01
N GLU A 164 6.22 -10.04 14.62
CA GLU A 164 6.84 -11.18 13.94
C GLU A 164 6.04 -11.60 12.72
N GLN A 165 4.71 -11.62 12.84
CA GLN A 165 3.82 -11.97 11.76
C GLN A 165 3.88 -10.97 10.60
N VAL A 166 3.91 -9.66 10.90
CA VAL A 166 4.10 -8.62 9.88
C VAL A 166 5.42 -8.81 9.12
N ILE A 167 6.51 -9.12 9.83
CA ILE A 167 7.82 -9.36 9.20
C ILE A 167 7.76 -10.61 8.31
N ASN A 168 7.10 -11.68 8.77
CA ASN A 168 6.92 -12.90 7.96
C ASN A 168 6.11 -12.63 6.69
N TYR A 169 5.00 -11.87 6.80
CA TYR A 169 4.23 -11.45 5.65
C TYR A 169 5.04 -10.56 4.71
N ALA A 170 5.81 -9.61 5.25
CA ALA A 170 6.68 -8.76 4.44
C ALA A 170 7.68 -9.59 3.60
N ARG A 171 8.23 -10.68 4.15
CA ARG A 171 9.11 -11.59 3.40
C ARG A 171 8.38 -12.29 2.25
N ILE A 172 7.16 -12.75 2.48
CA ILE A 172 6.31 -13.37 1.43
C ILE A 172 6.03 -12.37 0.31
N PHE A 173 5.57 -11.17 0.65
CA PHE A 173 5.31 -10.12 -0.33
C PHE A 173 6.59 -9.67 -1.03
N ALA A 174 7.73 -9.63 -0.33
CA ALA A 174 9.02 -9.29 -0.93
C ALA A 174 9.42 -10.30 -2.02
N LEU A 175 9.21 -11.60 -1.78
CA LEU A 175 9.43 -12.63 -2.79
C LEU A 175 8.47 -12.48 -3.98
N ALA A 176 7.19 -12.19 -3.75
CA ALA A 176 6.22 -11.95 -4.82
C ALA A 176 6.49 -10.67 -5.62
N MET A 177 7.07 -9.64 -4.97
CA MET A 177 7.52 -8.40 -5.60
C MET A 177 8.88 -8.53 -6.27
N ARG A 178 9.60 -9.65 -6.16
CA ARG A 178 10.87 -9.82 -6.90
C ARG A 178 10.56 -10.07 -8.37
N ASP A 179 10.88 -9.08 -9.18
CA ASP A 179 10.96 -9.25 -10.63
C ASP A 179 12.39 -9.71 -10.97
N PRO A 180 12.59 -10.78 -11.77
CA PRO A 180 13.91 -11.20 -12.24
C PRO A 180 14.72 -10.09 -12.95
N SER A 181 14.03 -9.06 -13.46
CA SER A 181 14.62 -7.96 -14.24
C SER A 181 14.91 -6.68 -13.45
N CYS A 182 14.56 -6.61 -12.16
CA CYS A 182 14.66 -5.38 -11.36
C CYS A 182 15.82 -5.40 -10.37
N LEU A 183 16.59 -4.32 -10.35
CA LEU A 183 17.70 -4.09 -9.41
C LEU A 183 17.15 -3.74 -8.03
N GLU A 184 17.27 -4.70 -7.12
CA GLU A 184 17.11 -4.60 -5.67
C GLU A 184 15.73 -4.14 -5.12
N LEU A 185 15.17 -5.00 -4.27
CA LEU A 185 14.01 -4.70 -3.43
C LEU A 185 14.50 -4.50 -2.00
N ASP A 186 14.24 -3.32 -1.44
CA ASP A 186 14.55 -3.00 -0.06
C ASP A 186 13.41 -3.41 0.86
N MET A 187 13.74 -4.09 1.96
CA MET A 187 12.83 -4.36 3.07
C MET A 187 13.36 -3.74 4.36
N VAL A 188 12.61 -2.77 4.90
CA VAL A 188 13.02 -1.98 6.07
C VAL A 188 11.95 -2.02 7.15
N GLU A 189 12.37 -2.33 8.37
CA GLU A 189 11.54 -2.12 9.56
C GLU A 189 11.70 -0.67 10.03
N ASP A 190 10.60 0.08 10.05
CA ASP A 190 10.55 1.43 10.60
C ASP A 190 10.18 1.35 12.08
N ARG A 191 11.17 1.63 12.94
CA ARG A 191 11.05 1.50 14.39
C ARG A 191 10.62 2.78 15.09
N SER A 192 10.41 3.88 14.33
CA SER A 192 10.08 5.20 14.88
C SER A 192 8.76 5.24 15.67
N GLN A 193 7.90 4.23 15.52
CA GLN A 193 6.59 4.17 16.18
C GLN A 193 6.41 2.94 17.09
N LEU A 194 7.48 2.19 17.39
CA LEU A 194 7.39 1.02 18.27
C LEU A 194 6.87 1.40 19.67
N GLY A 195 7.36 2.51 20.25
CA GLY A 195 6.87 3.01 21.54
C GLY A 195 5.41 3.46 21.55
N ARG A 196 4.74 3.49 20.39
CA ARG A 196 3.31 3.78 20.22
C ARG A 196 2.49 2.54 19.85
N GLY A 197 3.07 1.34 19.97
CA GLY A 197 2.38 0.08 19.69
C GLY A 197 2.11 -0.07 18.21
N ARG A 198 3.00 0.47 17.37
CA ARG A 198 2.89 0.38 15.93
C ARG A 198 4.15 -0.19 15.31
N VAL A 199 3.96 -1.23 14.51
CA VAL A 199 4.99 -1.82 13.66
C VAL A 199 4.74 -1.36 12.24
N ILE A 200 5.80 -0.99 11.55
CA ILE A 200 5.78 -0.61 10.14
C ILE A 200 6.90 -1.36 9.44
N VAL A 201 6.56 -2.14 8.41
CA VAL A 201 7.54 -2.77 7.51
C VAL A 201 7.27 -2.27 6.09
N LYS A 202 8.29 -1.68 5.49
CA LYS A 202 8.24 -1.09 4.15
C LYS A 202 9.00 -1.96 3.17
N LEU A 203 8.37 -2.25 2.04
CA LEU A 203 8.94 -2.84 0.85
C LEU A 203 8.95 -1.77 -0.24
N SER A 204 10.11 -1.53 -0.84
CA SER A 204 10.23 -0.57 -1.94
C SER A 204 11.22 -1.06 -2.98
N ARG A 205 10.86 -0.93 -4.25
CA ARG A 205 11.82 -1.10 -5.34
C ARG A 205 12.75 0.10 -5.36
N ALA A 206 14.06 -0.15 -5.43
CA ALA A 206 15.01 0.92 -5.69
C ALA A 206 14.71 1.50 -7.07
N ARG A 207 14.08 2.68 -7.13
CA ARG A 207 14.07 3.44 -8.38
C ARG A 207 15.46 4.02 -8.56
N ALA A 208 16.11 3.71 -9.68
CA ALA A 208 17.14 4.58 -10.22
C ALA A 208 16.54 6.00 -10.28
N ASN A 209 17.03 6.91 -9.44
CA ASN A 209 16.60 8.30 -9.28
C ASN A 209 15.30 8.58 -8.53
N VAL A 210 15.31 8.37 -7.22
CA VAL A 210 14.87 9.42 -6.27
C VAL A 210 15.91 9.43 -5.14
N LYS A 211 16.71 10.50 -5.04
CA LYS A 211 17.57 10.68 -3.87
C LYS A 211 16.67 10.64 -2.63
N PRO A 212 16.88 9.72 -1.68
CA PRO A 212 16.19 9.79 -0.41
C PRO A 212 16.59 11.12 0.24
N ASP A 213 15.60 11.94 0.55
CA ASP A 213 15.79 13.18 1.29
C ASP A 213 16.50 12.80 2.60
N SER A 214 17.74 13.27 2.72
CA SER A 214 18.68 12.87 3.76
C SER A 214 18.25 13.43 5.11
N ARG A 215 17.38 12.67 5.79
CA ARG A 215 17.26 12.62 7.24
C ARG A 215 17.29 11.15 7.68
N GLN A 216 18.42 10.50 7.43
CA GLN A 216 18.74 9.21 8.05
C GLN A 216 19.03 9.45 9.53
N THR A 217 17.99 9.37 10.37
CA THR A 217 18.14 9.12 11.81
C THR A 217 18.26 7.61 12.04
N ALA A 218 18.90 7.23 13.16
CA ALA A 218 19.34 5.88 13.54
C ALA A 218 18.21 4.83 13.75
N ASP A 219 16.98 5.08 13.30
CA ASP A 219 15.77 4.33 13.66
C ASP A 219 15.24 3.39 12.55
N HIS A 220 15.97 3.27 11.45
CA HIS A 220 15.63 2.37 10.34
C HIS A 220 16.64 1.24 10.26
N LEU A 221 16.19 0.01 10.50
CA LEU A 221 17.05 -1.17 10.38
C LEU A 221 16.70 -1.93 9.10
N PRO A 222 17.66 -2.08 8.17
CA PRO A 222 17.45 -2.92 7.00
C PRO A 222 17.27 -4.36 7.49
N ILE A 223 16.20 -5.02 7.04
CA ILE A 223 16.03 -6.45 7.30
C ILE A 223 16.77 -7.27 6.22
N PHE A 224 16.88 -6.72 5.00
CA PHE A 224 17.72 -7.25 3.92
C PHE A 224 18.23 -6.10 3.02
N LYS A 225 19.47 -6.25 2.53
CA LYS A 225 19.92 -5.70 1.24
C LYS A 225 20.23 -6.91 0.37
N GLY A 226 19.69 -6.97 -0.84
CA GLY A 226 19.97 -8.08 -1.75
C GLY A 226 21.46 -8.12 -2.12
N VAL A 227 22.04 -9.31 -2.17
CA VAL A 227 23.22 -9.64 -2.97
C VAL A 227 22.72 -10.02 -4.37
#